data_AF-A0A251TBS5-F1
#
_entry.id   AF-A0A251TBS5-F1
#
_cell.length_a   1.000
_cell.length_b   1.000
_cell.length_c   1.000
_cell.angle_alpha   90.00
_cell.angle_beta   90.00
_cell.angle_gamma   90.00
#
_symmetry.space_group_name_H-M   'P 1'
#
loop_
_entity.id
_entity.type
_entity.pdbx_description
1 polymer ?
#
loop_
_entity_poly.entity_id
_entity_poly.type
_entity_poly.pdbx_seq_one_letter_code
_entity_poly.pdbx_strand_id
1 'polypeptide(L)'
;MCNFLRRKLGEVSLPGGKVEEDDVDDADTATREAKEEIGLEPSLVNVVAVLEPFLSKHLLKVVPVIGILSDRNAFNPTPNAGEVDEIFDAPLEMFLKDENHKSEEIDWLGNRILLHYFDYETGGKKYMIWGLTAGILIRAASIVYQRPPTFLEQTPKVKLPGVVSTYTKSP
;
A
#
# COMPACT_ATOMS: atom_id res chain seq x y z
N MET A 1 3.87 3.62 7.62
CA MET A 1 3.16 4.51 6.68
C MET A 1 3.75 5.90 6.77
N CYS A 2 3.60 6.70 5.73
CA CYS A 2 4.15 8.04 5.62
C CYS A 2 3.04 9.05 5.33
N ASN A 3 3.06 10.19 6.01
CA ASN A 3 2.34 11.40 5.61
C ASN A 3 3.29 12.25 4.75
N PHE A 4 2.89 12.61 3.52
CA PHE A 4 3.81 13.26 2.56
C PHE A 4 3.57 14.77 2.41
N LEU A 5 4.66 15.53 2.24
CA LEU A 5 4.66 17.00 2.13
C LEU A 5 4.45 17.53 0.71
N ARG A 6 4.88 16.81 -0.34
CA ARG A 6 4.92 17.38 -1.71
C ARG A 6 4.30 16.51 -2.80
N ARG A 7 4.70 15.24 -2.91
CA ARG A 7 4.22 14.32 -3.98
C ARG A 7 2.73 13.97 -3.82
N LYS A 8 2.25 14.01 -2.58
CA LYS A 8 0.93 13.59 -2.14
C LYS A 8 0.47 14.44 -0.94
N LEU A 9 0.48 15.77 -1.10
CA LEU A 9 0.20 16.77 -0.05
C LEU A 9 -0.88 16.33 0.96
N GLY A 10 -0.44 15.83 2.13
CA GLY A 10 -1.31 15.40 3.23
C GLY A 10 -2.07 14.08 3.04
N GLU A 11 -1.78 13.30 2.00
CA GLU A 11 -2.30 11.93 1.85
C GLU A 11 -1.35 10.94 2.55
N VAL A 12 -1.93 9.98 3.28
CA VAL A 12 -1.19 8.84 3.83
C VAL A 12 -0.91 7.83 2.72
N SER A 13 0.35 7.45 2.56
CA SER A 13 0.74 6.32 1.70
C SER A 13 1.83 5.45 2.30
N LEU A 14 2.04 4.30 1.66
CA LEU A 14 3.21 3.45 1.92
C LEU A 14 4.45 4.09 1.29
N PRO A 15 5.66 3.78 1.79
CA PRO A 15 6.88 4.17 1.11
C PRO A 15 6.93 3.60 -0.30
N GLY A 16 7.48 4.35 -1.25
CA GLY A 16 7.63 3.88 -2.62
C GLY A 16 7.59 4.98 -3.66
N GLY A 17 8.06 4.65 -4.86
CA GLY A 17 8.10 5.60 -5.96
C GLY A 17 8.21 4.94 -7.31
N LYS A 18 8.96 5.59 -8.21
CA LYS A 18 9.05 5.15 -9.60
C LYS A 18 10.25 4.22 -9.74
N VAL A 19 10.09 3.24 -10.62
CA VAL A 19 11.23 2.43 -11.08
C VAL A 19 12.27 3.34 -11.75
N GLU A 20 13.52 3.11 -11.41
CA GLU A 20 14.71 3.72 -12.00
C GLU A 20 15.46 2.72 -12.88
N GLU A 21 16.38 3.21 -13.72
CA GLU A 21 17.10 2.36 -14.69
C GLU A 21 17.95 1.26 -14.02
N ASP A 22 18.42 1.52 -12.80
CA ASP A 22 19.28 0.62 -12.04
C ASP A 22 18.50 -0.37 -11.16
N ASP A 23 17.17 -0.22 -11.04
CA ASP A 23 16.33 -1.12 -10.25
C ASP A 23 16.21 -2.49 -10.94
N VAL A 24 16.62 -3.55 -10.24
CA VAL A 24 16.62 -4.92 -10.81
C VAL A 24 15.21 -5.49 -10.97
N ASP A 25 14.34 -5.19 -10.01
CA ASP A 25 12.94 -5.61 -9.99
C ASP A 25 12.06 -4.68 -9.13
N ASP A 26 10.77 -5.03 -9.01
CA ASP A 26 9.80 -4.26 -8.20
C ASP A 26 10.18 -4.21 -6.70
N ALA A 27 10.88 -5.24 -6.18
CA ALA A 27 11.31 -5.30 -4.79
C ALA A 27 12.53 -4.40 -4.54
N ASP A 28 13.47 -4.35 -5.48
CA ASP A 28 14.61 -3.44 -5.45
C ASP A 28 14.13 -1.98 -5.45
N THR A 29 13.20 -1.65 -6.36
CA THR A 29 12.53 -0.34 -6.40
C THR A 29 11.91 0.02 -5.03
N ALA A 30 11.13 -0.90 -4.45
CA ALA A 30 10.44 -0.64 -3.19
C ALA A 30 11.41 -0.45 -2.01
N THR A 31 12.48 -1.23 -1.95
CA THR A 31 13.46 -1.14 -0.85
C THR A 31 14.38 0.07 -0.98
N ARG A 32 14.75 0.47 -2.21
CA ARG A 32 15.46 1.72 -2.49
C ARG A 32 14.63 2.92 -2.03
N GLU A 33 13.39 3.03 -2.48
CA GLU A 33 12.51 4.15 -2.11
C GLU A 33 12.23 4.18 -0.60
N ALA A 34 12.03 3.02 0.05
CA ALA A 34 11.89 2.96 1.50
C ALA A 34 13.16 3.44 2.23
N LYS A 35 14.35 3.17 1.69
CA LYS A 35 15.59 3.73 2.22
C LYS A 35 15.63 5.25 2.07
N GLU A 36 15.28 5.77 0.89
CA GLU A 36 15.30 7.21 0.59
C GLU A 36 14.28 8.01 1.41
N GLU A 37 13.08 7.47 1.61
CA GLU A 37 11.97 8.18 2.25
C GLU A 37 11.97 8.06 3.78
N ILE A 38 12.31 6.87 4.31
CA ILE A 38 12.19 6.56 5.75
C ILE A 38 13.46 6.00 6.39
N GLY A 39 14.57 5.93 5.66
CA GLY A 39 15.84 5.41 6.17
C GLY A 39 15.84 3.90 6.45
N LEU A 40 14.94 3.15 5.82
CA LEU A 40 14.86 1.70 6.01
C LEU A 40 15.94 1.00 5.18
N GLU A 41 17.00 0.53 5.84
CA GLU A 41 18.05 -0.23 5.17
C GLU A 41 17.51 -1.54 4.58
N PRO A 42 17.77 -1.84 3.28
CA PRO A 42 17.28 -3.06 2.63
C PRO A 42 17.68 -4.34 3.35
N SER A 43 18.84 -4.36 4.01
CA SER A 43 19.32 -5.50 4.81
C SER A 43 18.45 -5.83 6.03
N LEU A 44 17.62 -4.89 6.50
CA LEU A 44 16.68 -5.09 7.59
C LEU A 44 15.35 -5.67 7.12
N VAL A 45 15.12 -5.78 5.81
CA VAL A 45 13.85 -6.19 5.21
C VAL A 45 14.01 -7.54 4.52
N ASN A 46 13.23 -8.53 4.96
CA ASN A 46 13.02 -9.75 4.22
C ASN A 46 11.77 -9.62 3.36
N VAL A 47 11.93 -9.52 2.03
CA VAL A 47 10.79 -9.46 1.10
C VAL A 47 10.16 -10.85 1.01
N VAL A 48 8.87 -10.94 1.34
CA VAL A 48 8.13 -12.22 1.42
C VAL A 48 7.09 -12.39 0.33
N ALA A 49 6.63 -11.29 -0.29
CA ALA A 49 5.69 -11.35 -1.40
C ALA A 49 5.73 -10.09 -2.26
N VAL A 50 5.42 -10.26 -3.53
CA VAL A 50 5.05 -9.18 -4.46
C VAL A 50 3.60 -9.43 -4.85
N LEU A 51 2.72 -8.46 -4.59
CA LEU A 51 1.30 -8.59 -4.86
C LEU A 51 0.98 -8.28 -6.33
N GLU A 52 -0.23 -8.64 -6.75
CA GLU A 52 -0.74 -8.22 -8.04
C GLU A 52 -0.76 -6.68 -8.18
N PRO A 53 -0.58 -6.14 -9.39
CA PRO A 53 -0.57 -4.71 -9.60
C PRO A 53 -1.95 -4.10 -9.35
N PHE A 54 -1.93 -2.94 -8.71
CA PHE A 54 -3.06 -2.04 -8.58
C PHE A 54 -2.93 -0.92 -9.61
N LEU A 55 -4.07 -0.33 -9.97
CA LEU A 55 -4.10 0.82 -10.87
C LEU A 55 -4.54 2.05 -10.08
N SER A 56 -3.71 3.08 -10.07
CA SER A 56 -3.98 4.32 -9.35
C SER A 56 -5.01 5.21 -10.08
N LYS A 57 -5.51 6.25 -9.38
CA LYS A 57 -6.42 7.26 -9.96
C LYS A 57 -5.88 7.94 -11.24
N HIS A 58 -4.56 7.94 -11.42
CA HIS A 58 -3.87 8.51 -12.58
C HIS A 58 -3.45 7.45 -13.61
N LEU A 59 -4.01 6.24 -13.54
CA LEU A 59 -3.72 5.12 -14.44
C LEU A 59 -2.25 4.64 -14.38
N LEU A 60 -1.55 4.96 -13.30
CA LEU A 60 -0.23 4.39 -13.02
C LEU A 60 -0.38 3.02 -12.39
N LYS A 61 0.36 2.04 -12.91
CA LYS A 61 0.52 0.70 -12.33
C LYS A 61 1.36 0.82 -11.05
N VAL A 62 0.85 0.28 -9.95
CA VAL A 62 1.52 0.24 -8.65
C VAL A 62 1.63 -1.22 -8.23
N VAL A 63 2.85 -1.68 -7.92
CA VAL A 63 3.11 -3.06 -7.51
C VAL A 63 3.44 -3.06 -6.01
N PRO A 64 2.57 -3.58 -5.13
CA PRO A 64 2.87 -3.64 -3.71
C PRO A 64 3.86 -4.74 -3.39
N VAL A 65 4.86 -4.43 -2.56
CA VAL A 65 5.84 -5.38 -2.06
C VAL A 65 5.67 -5.51 -0.55
N ILE A 66 5.56 -6.75 -0.07
CA ILE A 66 5.44 -7.06 1.36
C ILE A 66 6.82 -7.45 1.89
N GLY A 67 7.35 -6.63 2.79
CA GLY A 67 8.57 -6.89 3.54
C GLY A 67 8.28 -7.15 5.02
N ILE A 68 9.02 -8.08 5.63
CA ILE A 68 9.04 -8.31 7.07
C ILE A 68 10.36 -7.75 7.60
N LEU A 69 10.28 -6.91 8.64
CA LEU A 69 11.48 -6.46 9.35
C LEU A 69 12.11 -7.63 10.10
N SER A 70 13.38 -7.91 9.80
CA SER A 70 14.15 -8.96 10.47
C SER A 70 14.38 -8.64 11.95
N ASP A 71 14.55 -7.35 12.27
CA ASP A 71 14.63 -6.83 13.64
C ASP A 71 13.96 -5.45 13.72
N ARG A 72 12.84 -5.37 14.44
CA ARG A 72 12.10 -4.10 14.63
C ARG A 72 12.91 -3.09 15.43
N ASN A 73 13.76 -3.53 16.35
CA ASN A 73 14.56 -2.65 17.22
C ASN A 73 15.75 -2.04 16.49
N ALA A 74 16.24 -2.72 15.44
CA ALA A 74 17.28 -2.20 14.57
C ALA A 74 16.77 -1.10 13.62
N PHE A 75 15.46 -1.03 13.39
CA PHE A 75 14.86 0.00 12.54
C PHE A 75 14.57 1.29 13.32
N ASN A 76 15.37 2.33 13.03
CA ASN A 76 15.18 3.69 13.51
C ASN A 76 14.74 4.61 12.36
N PRO A 77 13.42 4.85 12.17
CA PRO A 77 12.91 5.60 11.04
C PRO A 77 13.51 7.00 10.98
N THR A 78 13.99 7.39 9.80
CA THR A 78 14.56 8.72 9.54
C THR A 78 13.82 9.33 8.36
N PRO A 79 12.79 10.17 8.59
CA PRO A 79 12.01 10.74 7.49
C PRO A 79 12.87 11.70 6.67
N ASN A 80 12.82 11.56 5.35
CA ASN A 80 13.36 12.57 4.46
C ASN A 80 12.47 13.82 4.49
N ALA A 81 12.93 14.87 5.17
CA ALA A 81 12.19 16.11 5.35
C ALA A 81 11.80 16.83 4.03
N GLY A 82 12.39 16.46 2.89
CA GLY A 82 11.99 16.96 1.57
C GLY A 82 10.68 16.35 1.07
N GLU A 83 10.33 15.14 1.53
CA GLU A 83 9.23 14.34 0.99
C GLU A 83 8.23 13.90 2.06
N VAL A 84 8.71 13.45 3.23
CA VAL A 84 7.92 12.85 4.30
C VAL A 84 7.81 13.81 5.48
N ASP A 85 6.57 14.14 5.85
CA ASP A 85 6.23 14.92 7.04
C ASP A 85 6.37 14.06 8.30
N GLU A 86 5.83 12.84 8.23
CA GLU A 86 5.70 11.99 9.40
C GLU A 86 5.63 10.50 9.04
N ILE A 87 6.17 9.66 9.92
CA ILE A 87 6.12 8.20 9.82
C ILE A 87 5.34 7.67 11.01
N PHE A 88 4.41 6.76 10.76
CA PHE A 88 3.67 6.07 11.81
C PHE A 88 3.36 4.62 11.43
N ASP A 89 3.16 3.80 12.45
CA ASP A 89 2.73 2.40 12.32
C ASP A 89 1.24 2.29 12.61
N ALA A 90 0.56 1.32 11.99
CA ALA A 90 -0.78 0.91 12.39
C ALA A 90 -0.93 -0.62 12.36
N PRO A 91 -1.80 -1.22 13.19
CA PRO A 91 -2.02 -2.65 13.19
C PRO A 91 -2.59 -3.12 11.86
N LEU A 92 -1.91 -4.01 11.14
CA LEU A 92 -2.38 -4.51 9.83
C LEU A 92 -3.79 -5.11 9.91
N GLU A 93 -4.15 -5.76 11.03
CA GLU A 93 -5.46 -6.37 11.22
C GLU A 93 -6.62 -5.35 11.16
N MET A 94 -6.36 -4.07 11.42
CA MET A 94 -7.42 -3.04 11.41
C MET A 94 -8.10 -2.94 10.03
N PHE A 95 -7.37 -3.23 8.95
CA PHE A 95 -7.89 -3.18 7.58
C PHE A 95 -8.82 -4.34 7.24
N LEU A 96 -9.12 -5.23 8.20
CA LEU A 96 -10.11 -6.30 8.06
C LEU A 96 -11.35 -6.07 8.91
N LYS A 97 -11.43 -4.97 9.67
CA LYS A 97 -12.51 -4.72 10.60
C LYS A 97 -13.29 -3.47 10.22
N ASP A 98 -14.59 -3.48 10.50
CA ASP A 98 -15.49 -2.37 10.17
C ASP A 98 -15.46 -1.24 11.22
N GLU A 99 -14.52 -1.29 12.18
CA GLU A 99 -14.34 -0.23 13.16
C GLU A 99 -13.52 0.93 12.58
N ASN A 100 -14.02 2.16 12.75
CA ASN A 100 -13.42 3.36 12.19
C ASN A 100 -13.26 3.30 10.66
N HIS A 101 -14.09 2.49 10.01
CA HIS A 101 -14.11 2.28 8.57
C HIS A 101 -15.37 2.90 7.96
N LYS A 102 -15.24 3.44 6.76
CA LYS A 102 -16.37 3.81 5.89
C LYS A 102 -16.00 3.52 4.44
N SER A 103 -17.01 3.27 3.61
CA SER A 103 -16.84 3.07 2.18
C SER A 103 -17.82 3.90 1.37
N GLU A 104 -17.38 4.36 0.19
CA GLU A 104 -18.19 5.13 -0.75
C GLU A 104 -18.17 4.45 -2.12
N GLU A 105 -19.33 4.25 -2.75
CA GLU A 105 -19.39 3.75 -4.13
C GLU A 105 -19.08 4.89 -5.10
N ILE A 106 -18.07 4.70 -5.95
CA ILE A 106 -17.67 5.65 -6.99
C ILE A 106 -17.70 5.00 -8.37
N ASP A 107 -17.97 5.80 -9.40
CA ASP A 107 -17.75 5.38 -10.79
C ASP A 107 -16.29 5.64 -11.18
N TRP A 108 -15.59 4.56 -11.52
CA TRP A 108 -14.22 4.63 -11.99
C TRP A 108 -14.06 3.80 -13.27
N LEU A 109 -13.78 4.50 -14.39
CA LEU A 109 -13.67 3.91 -15.72
C LEU A 109 -14.94 3.11 -16.13
N GLY A 110 -16.13 3.59 -15.73
CA GLY A 110 -17.40 2.92 -16.00
C GLY A 110 -17.66 1.69 -15.14
N ASN A 111 -16.86 1.47 -14.09
CA ASN A 111 -17.07 0.42 -13.10
C ASN A 111 -17.41 1.06 -11.75
N ARG A 112 -18.41 0.50 -11.07
CA ARG A 112 -18.69 0.85 -9.67
C ARG A 112 -17.68 0.14 -8.76
N ILE A 113 -16.94 0.90 -7.97
CA ILE A 113 -15.98 0.39 -7.00
C ILE A 113 -16.24 1.01 -5.62
N LEU A 114 -15.84 0.33 -4.54
CA LEU A 114 -15.82 0.93 -3.21
C LEU A 114 -14.48 1.61 -2.96
N LEU A 115 -14.57 2.89 -2.65
CA LEU A 115 -13.49 3.65 -2.09
C LEU A 115 -13.53 3.51 -0.56
N HIS A 116 -12.49 2.91 0.00
CA HIS A 116 -12.38 2.65 1.43
C HIS A 116 -11.65 3.77 2.17
N TYR A 117 -12.06 4.01 3.40
CA TYR A 117 -11.49 5.01 4.31
C TYR A 117 -11.41 4.42 5.72
N PHE A 118 -10.28 4.65 6.39
CA PHE A 118 -10.04 4.26 7.77
C PHE A 118 -9.53 5.46 8.56
N ASP A 119 -10.23 5.80 9.65
CA ASP A 119 -9.76 6.75 10.64
C ASP A 119 -8.80 6.03 11.62
N TYR A 120 -7.59 6.58 11.77
CA TYR A 120 -6.60 6.06 12.69
C TYR A 120 -6.03 7.16 13.57
N GLU A 121 -5.92 6.91 14.88
CA GLU A 121 -5.34 7.84 15.83
C GLU A 121 -4.12 7.21 16.50
N THR A 122 -2.99 7.91 16.46
CA THR A 122 -1.76 7.52 17.16
C THR A 122 -0.95 8.76 17.51
N GLY A 123 -0.18 8.73 18.60
CA GLY A 123 0.64 9.87 19.02
C GLY A 123 -0.14 11.18 19.23
N GLY A 124 -1.45 11.11 19.51
CA GLY A 124 -2.31 12.29 19.66
C GLY A 124 -2.69 12.98 18.33
N LYS A 125 -2.43 12.33 17.19
CA LYS A 125 -2.74 12.80 15.84
C LYS A 125 -3.71 11.85 15.14
N LYS A 126 -4.55 12.40 14.26
CA LYS A 126 -5.52 11.66 13.46
C LYS A 126 -5.07 11.58 12.01
N TYR A 127 -5.19 10.41 11.42
CA TYR A 127 -4.84 10.11 10.04
C TYR A 127 -6.04 9.48 9.35
N MET A 128 -6.24 9.87 8.09
CA MET A 128 -7.20 9.24 7.19
C MET A 128 -6.43 8.37 6.21
N ILE A 129 -6.62 7.06 6.28
CA ILE A 129 -6.02 6.09 5.36
C ILE A 129 -7.09 5.68 4.35
N TRP A 130 -6.91 6.03 3.08
CA TRP A 130 -7.97 5.89 2.09
C TRP A 130 -7.45 5.57 0.69
N GLY A 131 -8.39 5.27 -0.21
CA GLY A 131 -8.10 5.10 -1.62
C GLY A 131 -7.19 3.92 -1.92
N LEU A 132 -6.20 4.12 -2.80
CA LEU A 132 -5.28 3.07 -3.22
C LEU A 132 -4.52 2.47 -2.03
N THR A 133 -4.07 3.31 -1.08
CA THR A 133 -3.37 2.86 0.12
C THR A 133 -4.24 1.90 0.93
N ALA A 134 -5.51 2.26 1.18
CA ALA A 134 -6.46 1.39 1.89
C ALA A 134 -6.71 0.07 1.13
N GLY A 135 -6.91 0.13 -0.20
CA GLY A 135 -7.10 -1.07 -1.02
C GLY A 135 -5.92 -2.05 -0.97
N ILE A 136 -4.69 -1.54 -1.04
CA ILE A 136 -3.47 -2.35 -0.88
C ILE A 136 -3.42 -2.98 0.51
N LEU A 137 -3.72 -2.22 1.56
CA LEU A 137 -3.65 -2.69 2.95
C LEU A 137 -4.73 -3.73 3.28
N ILE A 138 -5.95 -3.57 2.76
CA ILE A 138 -7.01 -4.59 2.85
C ILE A 138 -6.52 -5.89 2.20
N ARG A 139 -5.97 -5.80 0.98
CA ARG A 139 -5.49 -6.99 0.25
C ARG A 139 -4.34 -7.68 0.98
N ALA A 140 -3.35 -6.91 1.45
CA ALA A 140 -2.23 -7.43 2.21
C ALA A 140 -2.69 -8.10 3.51
N ALA A 141 -3.59 -7.46 4.27
CA ALA A 141 -4.14 -8.02 5.49
C ALA A 141 -4.91 -9.32 5.22
N SER A 142 -5.72 -9.36 4.16
CA SER A 142 -6.49 -10.56 3.80
C SER A 142 -5.61 -11.75 3.48
N ILE A 143 -4.47 -11.52 2.80
CA ILE A 143 -3.47 -12.56 2.50
C ILE A 143 -2.77 -13.01 3.79
N VAL A 144 -2.28 -12.06 4.60
CA VAL A 144 -1.49 -12.35 5.80
C VAL A 144 -2.32 -13.09 6.86
N TYR A 145 -3.55 -12.64 7.12
CA TYR A 145 -4.44 -13.26 8.10
C TYR A 145 -5.31 -14.38 7.53
N GLN A 146 -5.20 -14.67 6.22
CA GLN A 146 -5.96 -15.71 5.51
C GLN A 146 -7.48 -15.62 5.75
N ARG A 147 -8.02 -14.40 5.83
CA ARG A 147 -9.44 -14.15 6.04
C ARG A 147 -9.89 -12.87 5.34
N PRO A 148 -11.14 -12.79 4.85
CA PRO A 148 -11.65 -11.56 4.25
C PRO A 148 -11.92 -10.48 5.29
N PRO A 149 -12.08 -9.21 4.87
CA PRO A 149 -12.60 -8.16 5.74
C PRO A 149 -14.04 -8.45 6.21
N THR A 150 -14.44 -7.86 7.33
CA THR A 150 -15.83 -7.95 7.85
C THR A 150 -16.82 -7.03 7.12
N PHE A 151 -16.32 -6.22 6.18
CA PHE A 151 -17.10 -5.34 5.32
C PHE A 151 -16.98 -5.78 3.86
N LEU A 152 -17.81 -5.20 2.99
CA LEU A 152 -17.76 -5.50 1.56
C LEU A 152 -16.51 -4.87 0.92
N GLU A 153 -15.63 -5.70 0.34
CA GLU A 153 -14.38 -5.25 -0.30
C GLU A 153 -14.59 -4.62 -1.70
N GLN A 154 -15.76 -4.82 -2.34
CA GLN A 154 -16.05 -4.57 -3.77
C GLN A 154 -14.82 -4.63 -4.69
N THR A 155 -14.51 -5.83 -5.16
CA THR A 155 -13.85 -6.00 -6.46
C THR A 155 -14.91 -6.27 -7.53
N PRO A 156 -15.10 -5.42 -8.55
CA PRO A 156 -15.17 -5.99 -9.88
C PRO A 156 -13.76 -6.44 -10.24
N LYS A 157 -13.63 -7.62 -10.84
CA LYS A 157 -12.43 -7.94 -11.63
C LYS A 157 -12.35 -6.89 -12.73
N VAL A 158 -11.64 -5.79 -12.51
CA VAL A 158 -11.35 -4.81 -13.55
C VAL A 158 -10.56 -5.57 -14.60
N LYS A 159 -11.22 -5.92 -15.72
CA LYS A 159 -10.52 -6.33 -16.92
C LYS A 159 -9.82 -5.08 -17.42
N LEU A 160 -8.58 -4.88 -16.99
CA LEU A 160 -7.71 -3.85 -17.55
C LEU A 160 -7.72 -4.02 -19.08
N PRO A 161 -8.13 -2.99 -19.84
CA PRO A 161 -8.04 -3.05 -21.29
C PRO A 161 -6.57 -3.29 -21.67
N GLY A 162 -6.26 -4.46 -22.23
CA GLY A 162 -4.91 -4.79 -22.72
C GLY A 162 -4.07 -5.74 -21.86
N VAL A 163 -4.54 -6.21 -20.69
CA VAL A 163 -3.87 -7.33 -20.01
C VAL A 163 -4.49 -8.64 -20.49
N VAL A 164 -3.82 -9.29 -21.44
CA VAL A 164 -4.09 -10.68 -21.79
C VAL A 164 -3.86 -11.50 -20.51
N SER A 165 -4.92 -12.14 -20.02
CA SER A 165 -4.84 -13.13 -18.95
C SER A 165 -4.06 -14.35 -19.45
N THR A 166 -2.73 -14.31 -19.43
CA THR A 166 -1.89 -15.50 -19.59
C THR A 166 -1.65 -16.13 -18.22
N TYR A 167 -2.71 -16.62 -17.61
CA TYR A 167 -2.63 -17.71 -16.63
C TYR A 167 -3.54 -18.82 -17.11
N THR A 168 -3.12 -19.45 -18.20
CA THR A 168 -3.37 -20.87 -18.42
C THR A 168 -2.05 -21.60 -18.21
N LYS A 169 -1.97 -22.39 -17.14
CA LYS A 169 -1.62 -23.79 -17.29
C LYS A 169 -2.13 -24.61 -16.10
N SER A 170 -2.87 -25.63 -16.50
CA SER A 170 -3.55 -26.70 -15.79
C SER A 170 -2.57 -27.60 -15.02
N PRO A 171 -3.11 -28.61 -14.30
CA PRO A 171 -2.78 -30.01 -14.56
C PRO A 171 -3.63 -30.59 -15.70
#